data_AF-A0A8K0KLR7-F1
#
_entry.id   AF-A0A8K0KLR7-F1
#
_cell.length_a   1.000
_cell.length_b   1.000
_cell.length_c   1.000
_cell.angle_alpha   90.00
_cell.angle_beta   90.00
_cell.angle_gamma   90.00
#
_symmetry.space_group_name_H-M   'P 1'
#
loop_
_entity.id
_entity.type
_entity.pdbx_description
1 polymer ?
#
loop_
_entity_poly.entity_id
_entity_poly.type
_entity_poly.pdbx_seq_one_letter_code
_entity_poly.pdbx_strand_id
1 'polypeptide(L)'
;MLDPFTHDIDEFYIKKTDGYLVVPFENFTEQGPEDFCIDYFPEKDAHLPLLCFPPNDDDLTNQLIYTMYPVGMLVSIPFLLVTFLVYALIPELRNLHGKSLMCHVSSLLMAYTFLAVVQLGGTSLNDATCIASAIDKYL
;
A
#
# COMPACT_ATOMS: atom_id res chain seq x y z
N MET A 1 -11.65 -12.99 2.71
CA MET A 1 -11.30 -13.46 4.07
C MET A 1 -11.97 -14.79 4.25
N LEU A 2 -11.35 -15.74 4.94
CA LEU A 2 -12.00 -17.01 5.27
C LEU A 2 -12.65 -16.91 6.65
N ASP A 3 -13.97 -17.03 6.71
CA ASP A 3 -14.74 -16.97 7.95
C ASP A 3 -15.49 -18.28 8.23
N PRO A 4 -14.86 -19.23 8.94
CA PRO A 4 -15.47 -20.51 9.27
C PRO A 4 -16.67 -20.40 10.21
N PHE A 5 -16.89 -19.24 10.84
CA PHE A 5 -18.06 -19.01 11.70
C PHE A 5 -19.32 -18.67 10.92
N THR A 6 -19.17 -18.20 9.68
CA THR A 6 -20.29 -17.85 8.81
C THR A 6 -20.53 -18.91 7.74
N HIS A 7 -19.46 -19.50 7.21
CA HIS A 7 -19.55 -20.52 6.17
C HIS A 7 -18.62 -21.71 6.49
N ASP A 8 -19.20 -22.91 6.58
CA ASP A 8 -18.44 -24.14 6.84
C ASP A 8 -17.38 -24.42 5.75
N ILE A 9 -17.57 -23.89 4.53
CA ILE A 9 -16.61 -24.02 3.42
C ILE A 9 -15.36 -23.15 3.59
N ASP A 10 -15.36 -22.18 4.50
CA ASP A 10 -14.21 -21.31 4.78
C ASP A 10 -13.31 -21.87 5.89
N GLU A 11 -13.47 -23.16 6.21
CA GLU A 11 -12.60 -23.84 7.16
C GLU A 11 -11.14 -23.81 6.68
N PHE A 12 -10.22 -23.50 7.59
CA PHE A 12 -8.81 -23.37 7.26
C PHE A 12 -7.93 -24.00 8.33
N TYR A 13 -6.76 -24.47 7.90
CA TYR A 13 -5.77 -25.08 8.78
C TYR A 13 -4.37 -24.55 8.44
N ILE A 14 -3.61 -24.14 9.44
CA ILE A 14 -2.21 -23.72 9.26
C ILE A 14 -1.30 -24.91 9.55
N LYS A 15 -0.52 -25.32 8.55
CA LYS A 15 0.44 -26.43 8.67
C LYS A 15 1.62 -25.97 9.51
N LYS A 16 1.74 -26.50 10.74
CA LYS A 16 2.79 -26.11 11.71
C LYS A 16 4.23 -26.31 11.22
N THR A 17 4.45 -27.20 10.25
CA THR A 17 5.78 -27.53 9.75
C THR A 17 6.32 -26.45 8.82
N ASP A 18 5.47 -25.92 7.94
CA ASP A 18 5.89 -25.10 6.79
C ASP A 18 5.20 -23.73 6.77
N GLY A 19 4.20 -23.48 7.62
CA GLY A 19 3.47 -22.22 7.71
C GLY A 19 2.38 -22.01 6.64
N TYR A 20 2.15 -22.99 5.78
CA TYR A 20 1.15 -22.92 4.72
C TYR A 20 -0.28 -22.95 5.27
N LEU A 21 -1.16 -22.17 4.65
CA LEU A 21 -2.59 -22.18 4.91
C LEU A 21 -3.25 -23.18 3.94
N VAL A 22 -4.04 -24.10 4.48
CA VAL A 22 -4.76 -25.12 3.71
C VAL A 22 -6.25 -24.90 3.85
N VAL A 23 -6.94 -24.80 2.71
CA VAL A 23 -8.40 -24.68 2.63
C VAL A 23 -8.97 -25.99 2.06
N PRO A 24 -9.64 -26.83 2.86
CA PRO A 24 -10.06 -28.16 2.43
C PRO A 24 -11.12 -28.13 1.32
N PHE A 25 -11.98 -27.10 1.32
CA PHE A 25 -13.15 -27.04 0.46
C PHE A 25 -12.90 -26.35 -0.89
N GLU A 26 -11.82 -25.58 -1.02
CA GLU A 26 -11.35 -25.02 -2.29
C GLU A 26 -10.26 -25.91 -2.93
N ASN A 27 -10.59 -27.15 -3.30
CA ASN A 27 -9.68 -28.07 -4.00
C ASN A 27 -8.29 -28.23 -3.34
N PHE A 28 -8.19 -28.13 -2.01
CA PHE A 28 -6.90 -28.16 -1.29
C PHE A 28 -5.90 -27.12 -1.81
N THR A 29 -6.34 -25.87 -1.99
CA THR A 29 -5.42 -24.76 -2.25
C THR A 29 -4.47 -24.61 -1.05
N GLU A 30 -3.18 -24.81 -1.32
CA GLU A 30 -2.09 -24.54 -0.38
C GLU A 30 -1.57 -23.14 -0.65
N GLN A 31 -1.84 -22.22 0.28
CA GLN A 31 -1.42 -20.83 0.17
C GLN A 31 -0.12 -20.63 0.96
N GLY A 32 0.89 -20.05 0.29
CA GLY A 32 2.20 -19.79 0.89
C GLY A 32 2.10 -18.75 2.02
N PRO A 33 3.10 -18.70 2.92
CA PRO A 33 3.12 -17.73 4.02
C PRO A 33 3.16 -16.26 3.56
N GLU A 34 3.58 -15.96 2.32
CA GLU A 34 3.52 -14.62 1.73
C GLU A 34 2.13 -14.21 1.20
N ASP A 35 1.23 -15.17 1.07
CA ASP A 35 -0.01 -15.01 0.30
C ASP A 35 -1.26 -14.88 1.19
N PHE A 36 -1.08 -14.88 2.51
CA PHE A 36 -2.13 -14.60 3.47
C PHE A 36 -1.58 -13.81 4.68
N CYS A 37 -2.45 -13.02 5.30
CA CYS A 37 -2.19 -12.36 6.57
C CYS A 37 -3.18 -12.86 7.62
N ILE A 38 -2.81 -12.87 8.89
CA ILE A 38 -3.73 -13.19 9.99
C ILE A 38 -4.02 -11.92 10.76
N ASP A 39 -5.30 -11.60 10.93
CA ASP A 39 -5.72 -10.46 11.75
C ASP A 39 -6.76 -10.89 12.81
N TYR A 40 -6.89 -10.12 13.88
CA TYR A 40 -7.86 -10.36 14.94
C TYR A 40 -9.14 -9.57 14.69
N PHE A 41 -10.26 -10.28 14.60
CA PHE A 41 -11.56 -9.68 14.38
C PHE A 41 -12.36 -9.66 15.69
N PRO A 42 -12.57 -8.49 16.32
CA PRO A 42 -13.22 -8.40 17.63
C PRO A 42 -14.71 -8.80 17.58
N GLU A 43 -15.36 -8.71 16.42
CA GLU A 43 -16.75 -9.14 16.24
C GLU A 43 -16.92 -10.66 16.31
N LYS A 44 -15.89 -11.40 15.89
CA LYS A 44 -15.88 -12.88 15.88
C LYS A 44 -15.04 -13.49 16.99
N ASP A 45 -14.37 -12.65 17.79
CA ASP A 45 -13.41 -13.03 18.83
C ASP A 45 -12.39 -14.10 18.37
N ALA A 46 -11.90 -13.94 17.13
CA ALA A 46 -11.08 -14.94 16.48
C ALA A 46 -10.03 -14.33 15.54
N HIS A 47 -8.95 -15.07 15.35
CA HIS A 47 -7.93 -14.78 14.33
C HIS A 47 -8.34 -15.39 13.00
N LEU A 48 -8.61 -14.56 12.00
CA LEU A 48 -9.01 -15.03 10.67
C LEU A 48 -7.92 -14.69 9.64
N PRO A 49 -7.66 -15.59 8.68
CA PRO A 49 -6.75 -15.33 7.58
C PRO A 49 -7.43 -14.48 6.50
N LEU A 50 -6.73 -13.43 6.08
CA LEU A 50 -7.03 -12.64 4.90
C LEU A 50 -6.12 -13.13 3.77
N LEU A 51 -6.72 -13.75 2.75
CA LEU A 51 -6.00 -14.10 1.52
C LEU A 51 -5.64 -12.84 0.74
N CYS A 52 -4.42 -12.79 0.22
CA CYS A 52 -4.04 -11.84 -0.81
C CYS A 52 -4.74 -12.26 -2.11
N PHE A 53 -5.58 -11.37 -2.66
CA PHE A 53 -6.11 -11.54 -4.01
C PHE A 53 -5.12 -10.87 -4.97
N PRO A 54 -4.26 -11.61 -5.68
CA PRO A 54 -3.49 -11.02 -6.77
C PRO A 54 -4.48 -10.45 -7.79
N PRO A 55 -4.16 -9.33 -8.46
CA PRO A 55 -5.04 -8.78 -9.48
C PRO A 55 -5.24 -9.84 -10.56
N ASN A 56 -6.46 -10.38 -10.66
CA ASN A 56 -6.85 -11.24 -11.76
C ASN A 56 -6.87 -10.39 -13.04
N ASP A 57 -6.20 -10.85 -14.09
CA ASP A 57 -6.12 -10.17 -15.39
C ASP A 57 -7.50 -9.96 -16.07
N ASP A 58 -8.54 -10.64 -15.58
CA ASP A 58 -9.88 -10.66 -16.16
C ASP A 58 -10.81 -9.55 -15.62
N ASP A 59 -10.37 -8.80 -14.61
CA ASP A 59 -11.20 -7.78 -13.96
C ASP A 59 -10.78 -6.37 -14.41
N LEU A 60 -11.39 -5.92 -15.51
CA LEU A 60 -11.14 -4.62 -16.17
C LEU A 60 -11.15 -3.44 -15.18
N THR A 61 -11.95 -3.54 -14.12
CA THR A 61 -12.08 -2.51 -13.07
C THR A 61 -10.83 -2.44 -12.19
N ASN A 62 -10.24 -3.59 -11.86
CA ASN A 62 -9.04 -3.67 -11.02
C ASN A 62 -7.79 -3.26 -11.79
N GLN A 63 -7.68 -3.61 -13.07
CA GLN A 63 -6.59 -3.12 -13.93
C GLN A 63 -6.60 -1.58 -14.05
N LEU A 64 -7.78 -0.98 -14.13
CA LEU A 64 -7.91 0.47 -14.24
C LEU A 64 -7.43 1.18 -12.97
N ILE A 65 -7.80 0.68 -11.79
CA ILE A 65 -7.38 1.27 -10.50
C ILE A 65 -5.88 1.06 -10.27
N TYR A 66 -5.36 -0.13 -10.54
CA TYR A 66 -3.92 -0.44 -10.42
C TYR A 66 -3.06 0.39 -11.38
N THR A 67 -3.59 0.80 -12.53
CA THR A 67 -2.87 1.64 -13.49
C THR A 67 -3.07 3.13 -13.22
N MET A 68 -4.28 3.55 -12.82
CA MET A 68 -4.59 4.96 -12.57
C MET A 68 -3.90 5.51 -11.34
N TYR A 69 -3.73 4.70 -10.28
CA TYR A 69 -3.08 5.14 -9.06
C TYR A 69 -1.60 5.56 -9.29
N PRO A 70 -0.74 4.73 -9.92
CA PRO A 70 0.63 5.13 -10.23
C PRO A 70 0.71 6.26 -11.26
N VAL A 71 -0.21 6.31 -12.24
CA VAL A 71 -0.27 7.41 -13.22
C VAL A 71 -0.64 8.73 -12.54
N GLY A 72 -1.62 8.72 -11.64
CA GLY A 72 -2.04 9.89 -10.86
C GLY A 72 -0.90 10.44 -10.00
N MET A 73 -0.09 9.56 -9.41
CA MET A 73 1.10 9.97 -8.68
C MET A 73 2.20 10.52 -9.60
N LEU A 74 2.48 9.86 -10.73
CA LEU A 74 3.49 10.30 -11.69
C LEU A 74 3.17 11.67 -12.31
N VAL A 75 1.89 11.95 -12.58
CA VAL A 75 1.44 13.25 -13.12
C VAL A 75 1.50 14.35 -12.06
N SER A 76 1.29 14.00 -10.78
CA SER A 76 1.30 14.96 -9.67
C SER A 76 2.69 15.51 -9.37
N ILE A 77 3.74 14.69 -9.49
CA ILE A 77 5.14 15.07 -9.20
C ILE A 77 5.64 16.27 -10.04
N PRO A 78 5.58 16.27 -11.39
CA PRO A 78 6.04 17.41 -12.19
C PRO A 78 5.16 18.64 -11.98
N PHE A 79 3.86 18.46 -11.77
CA PHE A 79 2.94 19.57 -11.50
C PHE A 79 3.28 20.27 -10.18
N LEU A 80 3.56 19.51 -9.11
CA LEU A 80 4.04 20.02 -7.83
C LEU A 80 5.42 20.70 -7.95
N LEU A 81 6.33 20.15 -8.75
CA LEU A 81 7.65 20.75 -9.01
C LEU A 81 7.55 22.10 -9.73
N VAL A 82 6.69 22.18 -10.76
CA VAL A 82 6.42 23.45 -11.46
C VAL A 82 5.83 24.47 -10.49
N THR A 83 4.91 24.04 -9.63
CA THR A 83 4.30 24.91 -8.62
C THR A 83 5.37 25.45 -7.67
N PHE A 84 6.24 24.59 -7.15
CA PHE A 84 7.37 24.99 -6.31
C PHE A 84 8.31 25.97 -7.00
N LEU A 85 8.70 25.71 -8.26
CA LEU A 85 9.58 26.58 -9.03
C LEU A 85 8.96 27.94 -9.31
N VAL A 86 7.68 28.01 -9.65
CA VAL A 86 6.97 29.28 -9.85
C VAL A 86 6.94 30.09 -8.55
N TYR A 87 6.68 29.46 -7.40
CA TYR A 87 6.72 30.14 -6.10
C TYR A 87 8.13 30.55 -5.65
N ALA A 88 9.17 29.84 -6.08
CA ALA A 88 10.57 30.20 -5.80
C ALA A 88 11.09 31.33 -6.70
N LEU A 89 10.64 31.39 -7.97
CA LEU A 89 11.07 32.37 -8.96
C LEU A 89 10.31 33.69 -8.90
N ILE A 90 9.16 33.77 -8.21
CA ILE A 90 8.41 35.01 -7.98
C ILE A 90 8.77 35.58 -6.60
N PRO A 91 9.77 36.47 -6.49
CA PRO A 91 10.19 37.08 -5.23
C PRO A 91 9.15 38.05 -4.63
N GLU A 92 8.12 38.44 -5.39
CA GLU A 92 7.05 39.34 -4.94
C GLU A 92 6.01 38.70 -4.01
N LEU A 93 5.93 37.37 -3.95
CA LEU A 93 5.05 36.62 -3.03
C LEU A 93 5.75 36.15 -1.75
N ARG A 94 6.96 36.68 -1.47
CA ARG A 94 7.77 36.44 -0.26
C ARG A 94 7.20 37.13 1.00
N ASN A 95 5.88 37.30 1.07
CA ASN A 95 5.17 37.62 2.30
C ASN A 95 4.78 36.31 2.99
N LEU A 96 4.56 36.34 4.31
CA LEU A 96 4.35 35.17 5.20
C LEU A 96 3.42 34.07 4.65
N HIS A 97 2.49 34.43 3.76
CA HIS A 97 1.60 33.52 3.03
C HIS A 97 2.33 32.52 2.11
N GLY A 98 3.39 32.93 1.39
CA GLY A 98 4.16 32.06 0.50
C GLY A 98 4.96 30.98 1.23
N LYS A 99 5.33 31.22 2.50
CA LYS A 99 6.06 30.24 3.34
C LYS A 99 5.19 29.04 3.74
N SER A 100 3.91 29.28 4.06
CA SER A 100 2.98 28.20 4.40
C SER A 100 2.73 27.30 3.20
N LEU A 101 2.60 27.90 2.01
CA LEU A 101 2.40 27.17 0.77
C LEU A 101 3.62 26.34 0.38
N MET A 102 4.83 26.87 0.56
CA MET A 102 6.06 26.09 0.31
C MET A 102 6.16 24.86 1.20
N CYS A 103 5.80 24.99 2.50
CA CYS A 103 5.78 23.84 3.42
C CYS A 103 4.77 22.77 2.98
N HIS A 104 3.61 23.21 2.48
CA HIS A 104 2.57 22.31 1.99
C HIS A 104 2.97 21.58 0.71
N VAL A 105 3.62 22.28 -0.23
CA VAL A 105 4.13 21.68 -1.46
C VAL A 105 5.28 20.72 -1.17
N SER A 106 6.17 21.05 -0.21
CA SER A 106 7.25 20.15 0.20
C SER A 106 6.73 18.89 0.88
N SER A 107 5.71 19.00 1.75
CA SER A 107 5.12 17.82 2.41
C SER A 107 4.40 16.92 1.40
N LEU A 108 3.71 17.49 0.41
CA LEU A 108 3.12 16.74 -0.71
C LEU A 108 4.20 16.06 -1.55
N LEU A 109 5.29 16.75 -1.90
CA LEU A 109 6.42 16.15 -2.63
C LEU A 109 7.04 14.97 -1.86
N MET A 110 7.21 15.11 -0.55
CA MET A 110 7.74 14.04 0.31
C MET A 110 6.79 12.84 0.35
N ALA A 111 5.48 13.09 0.52
CA ALA A 111 4.46 12.04 0.50
C ALA A 111 4.37 11.30 -0.84
N TYR A 112 4.43 12.01 -1.98
CA TYR A 112 4.43 11.38 -3.30
C TYR A 112 5.71 10.58 -3.57
N THR A 113 6.87 11.07 -3.10
CA THR A 113 8.13 10.33 -3.19
C THR A 113 8.05 9.04 -2.39
N PHE A 114 7.52 9.09 -1.17
CA PHE A 114 7.33 7.92 -0.31
C PHE A 114 6.39 6.89 -0.95
N LEU A 115 5.24 7.33 -1.44
CA LEU A 115 4.29 6.44 -2.12
C LEU A 115 4.88 5.82 -3.39
N ALA A 116 5.68 6.58 -4.15
CA ALA A 116 6.38 6.04 -5.32
C ALA A 116 7.40 4.95 -4.93
N VAL A 117 8.13 5.12 -3.83
CA VAL A 117 9.05 4.07 -3.31
C VAL A 117 8.30 2.81 -2.92
N VAL A 118 7.16 2.94 -2.22
CA VAL A 118 6.35 1.78 -1.82
C VAL A 118 5.76 1.06 -3.04
N GLN A 119 5.25 1.82 -4.02
CA GLN A 119 4.66 1.24 -5.23
C GLN A 119 5.68 0.61 -6.17
N LEU A 120 6.85 1.23 -6.33
CA LEU A 120 7.90 0.71 -7.21
C LEU A 120 8.74 -0.38 -6.54
N GLY A 121 8.86 -0.36 -5.22
CA GLY A 121 9.69 -1.29 -4.48
C GLY A 121 9.04 -2.62 -4.14
N GLY A 122 7.70 -2.67 -3.99
CA GLY A 122 6.96 -3.91 -3.75
C GLY A 122 7.62 -4.85 -2.72
N THR A 123 7.66 -6.15 -3.04
CA THR A 123 8.25 -7.22 -2.21
C THR A 123 9.79 -7.31 -2.30
N SER A 124 10.44 -6.46 -3.09
CA SER A 124 11.90 -6.45 -3.30
C SER A 124 12.54 -5.14 -2.80
N LEU A 125 11.96 -4.53 -1.77
CA LEU A 125 12.52 -3.37 -1.09
C LEU A 125 13.79 -3.78 -0.33
N ASN A 126 14.91 -3.15 -0.68
CA ASN A 126 16.16 -3.32 0.04
C ASN A 126 15.98 -2.81 1.49
N ASP A 127 16.55 -3.49 2.49
CA ASP A 127 16.37 -3.18 3.92
C ASP A 127 16.64 -1.70 4.23
N ALA A 128 17.66 -1.12 3.58
CA ALA A 128 18.04 0.29 3.75
C ALA A 128 16.93 1.27 3.33
N THR A 129 16.23 0.99 2.23
CA THR A 129 15.09 1.80 1.75
C THR A 129 13.86 1.63 2.62
N CYS A 130 13.60 0.42 3.13
CA CYS A 130 12.50 0.16 4.06
C CYS A 130 12.71 0.94 5.38
N ILE A 131 13.93 0.89 5.93
CA ILE A 131 14.30 1.61 7.16
C ILE A 131 14.26 3.12 6.96
N ALA A 132 14.80 3.65 5.85
CA ALA A 132 14.76 5.08 5.56
C ALA A 132 13.32 5.61 5.49
N SER A 133 12.42 4.82 4.90
CA SER A 133 10.99 5.14 4.81
C SER A 133 10.33 5.12 6.21
N ALA A 134 10.69 4.18 7.08
CA ALA A 134 10.15 4.10 8.43
C ALA A 134 10.60 5.27 9.33
N ILE A 135 11.83 5.77 9.14
CA ILE A 135 12.40 6.87 9.94
C ILE A 135 11.70 8.20 9.65
N ASP A 136 11.27 8.44 8.41
CA ASP A 136 10.56 9.67 8.01
C ASP A 136 9.22 9.86 8.76
N LYS A 137 8.62 8.78 9.27
CA LYS A 137 7.42 8.84 10.14
C LYS A 137 7.72 9.16 11.61
N TYR A 138 8.96 9.07 12.06
CA TYR A 138 9.37 9.17 13.47
C TYR A 138 10.12 10.47 13.82
N LEU A 139 10.31 11.37 12.85
CA LEU A 139 10.87 12.72 13.04
C LEU A 139 9.78 13.80 12.96
#